data_AF-A0A2N0HYU0-F1
#
_entry.id   AF-A0A2N0HYU0-F1
#
_cell.length_a   1.000
_cell.length_b   1.000
_cell.length_c   1.000
_cell.angle_alpha   90.00
_cell.angle_beta   90.00
_cell.angle_gamma   90.00
#
_symmetry.space_group_name_H-M   'P 1'
#
loop_
_entity.id
_entity.type
_entity.pdbx_description
1 polymer ?
#
loop_
_entity_poly.entity_id
_entity_poly.type
_entity_poly.pdbx_seq_one_letter_code
_entity_poly.pdbx_strand_id
1 'polypeptide(L)'
;MAKWKSGRSCAHCGLPGAGTDDHIPPQSLYPKQSRQPNSPLFSVPSCAQCNNGANDDDEEFKAIILSAVGYEHYASDHSLDSLARTVSKNRRLWNYFEQSKMVHIPTFDGMTAKQKVIFPSASYAKVILRIVRGLYWCQNNNVALGLEIPIEIFIGGNLPCEPASLLAIWLRFTWSSVNYGTFKFGYINLADGQSLWAMEFFGSTMAYAIVGEHAKGTSGRPF
;
A
#
# COMPACT_ATOMS: atom_id res chain seq x y z
N MET A 1 8.66 -5.89 -32.99
CA MET A 1 8.16 -4.65 -32.36
C MET A 1 6.74 -4.91 -31.90
N ALA A 2 6.49 -4.96 -30.59
CA ALA A 2 5.17 -5.24 -30.04
C ALA A 2 4.25 -4.02 -30.25
N LYS A 3 3.14 -4.21 -30.97
CA LYS A 3 2.10 -3.20 -31.18
C LYS A 3 1.36 -2.94 -29.86
N TRP A 4 1.62 -1.80 -29.22
CA TRP A 4 0.89 -1.37 -28.04
C TRP A 4 -0.54 -0.95 -28.42
N LYS A 5 -1.56 -1.45 -27.71
CA LYS A 5 -2.92 -0.89 -27.80
C LYS A 5 -2.87 0.53 -27.22
N SER A 6 -2.96 1.52 -28.09
CA SER A 6 -2.88 2.94 -27.80
C SER A 6 -4.08 3.43 -26.98
N GLY A 7 -3.84 4.14 -25.88
CA GLY A 7 -4.85 5.00 -25.26
C GLY A 7 -4.63 5.39 -23.79
N ARG A 8 -4.04 4.50 -22.96
CA ARG A 8 -3.85 4.76 -21.52
C ARG A 8 -2.38 5.05 -21.19
N SER A 9 -2.12 6.03 -20.32
CA SER A 9 -0.82 6.26 -19.69
C SER A 9 -0.60 5.27 -18.55
N CYS A 10 0.65 4.89 -18.30
CA CYS A 10 1.00 4.08 -17.13
C CYS A 10 0.86 4.91 -15.85
N ALA A 11 0.12 4.40 -14.87
CA ALA A 11 -0.09 5.07 -13.59
C ALA A 11 1.20 5.30 -12.79
N HIS A 12 2.23 4.45 -12.98
CA HIS A 12 3.47 4.54 -12.22
C HIS A 12 4.51 5.50 -12.84
N CYS A 13 4.74 5.39 -14.15
CA CYS A 13 5.78 6.18 -14.84
C CYS A 13 5.24 7.28 -15.75
N GLY A 14 3.94 7.35 -15.98
CA GLY A 14 3.29 8.36 -16.84
C GLY A 14 3.46 8.14 -18.35
N LEU A 15 4.33 7.23 -18.78
CA LEU A 15 4.56 6.97 -20.20
C LEU A 15 3.30 6.41 -20.89
N PRO A 16 3.04 6.78 -22.15
CA PRO A 16 1.91 6.26 -22.91
C PRO A 16 2.09 4.76 -23.22
N GLY A 17 0.98 4.08 -23.52
CA GLY A 17 1.02 2.69 -23.97
C GLY A 17 0.96 1.67 -22.83
N ALA A 18 0.20 1.95 -21.77
CA ALA A 18 -0.14 0.95 -20.77
C ALA A 18 -0.90 -0.22 -21.43
N GLY A 19 -0.23 -1.37 -21.51
CA GLY A 19 -0.75 -2.59 -22.13
C GLY A 19 -1.16 -3.67 -21.13
N THR A 20 -0.99 -3.42 -19.84
CA THR A 20 -1.34 -4.32 -18.74
C THR A 20 -2.05 -3.55 -17.64
N ASP A 21 -2.63 -4.26 -16.66
CA ASP A 21 -3.13 -3.66 -15.43
C ASP A 21 -2.33 -4.26 -14.25
N ASP A 22 -1.86 -3.39 -13.35
CA ASP A 22 -1.12 -3.75 -12.14
C ASP A 22 -2.04 -3.64 -10.93
N HIS A 23 -1.94 -4.58 -10.00
CA HIS A 23 -2.83 -4.66 -8.84
C HIS A 23 -2.28 -3.83 -7.69
N ILE A 24 -3.17 -3.11 -7.01
CA ILE A 24 -2.83 -2.27 -5.87
C ILE A 24 -3.74 -2.65 -4.69
N PRO A 25 -3.17 -3.21 -3.61
CA PRO A 25 -1.80 -3.70 -3.46
C PRO A 25 -1.48 -4.88 -4.38
N PRO A 26 -0.20 -5.32 -4.44
CA PRO A 26 0.19 -6.46 -5.26
C PRO A 26 -0.68 -7.68 -5.05
N GLN A 27 -1.09 -8.30 -6.15
CA GLN A 27 -1.99 -9.46 -6.14
C GLN A 27 -1.41 -10.64 -5.33
N SER A 28 -0.07 -10.71 -5.21
CA SER A 28 0.66 -11.75 -4.46
C SER A 28 0.25 -11.83 -2.99
N LEU A 29 -0.26 -10.74 -2.39
CA LEU A 29 -0.78 -10.70 -1.02
C LEU A 29 -2.02 -11.58 -0.80
N TYR A 30 -2.75 -11.89 -1.87
CA TYR A 30 -4.05 -12.57 -1.79
C TYR A 30 -3.92 -14.05 -2.13
N PRO A 31 -4.62 -14.97 -1.44
CA PRO A 31 -4.70 -16.38 -1.85
C PRO A 31 -5.19 -16.54 -3.30
N LYS A 32 -4.75 -17.60 -4.00
CA LYS A 32 -5.19 -17.82 -5.40
C LYS A 32 -6.72 -17.91 -5.53
N GLN A 33 -7.38 -18.45 -4.50
CA GLN A 33 -8.83 -18.63 -4.44
C GLN A 33 -9.60 -17.31 -4.39
N SER A 34 -9.01 -16.24 -3.86
CA SER A 34 -9.61 -14.90 -3.80
C SER A 34 -9.26 -14.03 -5.01
N ARG A 35 -8.54 -14.57 -6.00
CA ARG A 35 -8.17 -13.88 -7.26
C ARG A 35 -9.12 -14.23 -8.42
N GLN A 36 -10.33 -14.68 -8.11
CA GLN A 36 -11.30 -15.18 -9.09
C GLN A 36 -11.79 -14.06 -10.02
N PRO A 37 -12.16 -14.35 -11.28
CA PRO A 37 -12.51 -13.34 -12.29
C PRO A 37 -13.65 -12.40 -11.90
N ASN A 38 -14.59 -12.88 -11.06
CA ASN A 38 -15.77 -12.12 -10.63
C ASN A 38 -15.50 -11.24 -9.40
N SER A 39 -14.23 -11.09 -9.02
CA SER A 39 -13.75 -10.47 -7.79
C SER A 39 -12.53 -9.60 -8.12
N PRO A 40 -12.70 -8.54 -8.95
CA PRO A 40 -11.55 -7.78 -9.44
C PRO A 40 -10.89 -7.06 -8.28
N LEU A 41 -9.67 -7.48 -7.98
CA LEU A 41 -8.77 -6.71 -7.12
C LEU A 41 -8.52 -5.35 -7.80
N PHE A 42 -8.48 -4.31 -6.98
CA PHE A 42 -8.23 -2.94 -7.41
C PHE A 42 -6.92 -2.88 -8.21
N SER A 43 -6.99 -2.26 -9.39
CA SER A 43 -5.89 -2.23 -10.36
C SER A 43 -5.84 -0.92 -11.13
N VAL A 44 -4.66 -0.63 -11.67
CA VAL A 44 -4.36 0.59 -12.43
C VAL A 44 -3.64 0.23 -13.74
N PRO A 45 -3.75 1.06 -14.80
CA PRO A 45 -3.01 0.81 -16.04
C PRO A 45 -1.51 0.85 -15.82
N SER A 46 -0.79 -0.15 -16.33
CA SER A 46 0.66 -0.27 -16.19
C SER A 46 1.34 -0.69 -17.49
N CYS A 47 2.56 -0.18 -17.73
CA CYS A 47 3.41 -0.68 -18.80
C CYS A 47 4.09 -1.98 -18.35
N ALA A 48 4.48 -2.81 -19.32
CA ALA A 48 5.10 -4.11 -19.02
C ALA A 48 6.38 -3.99 -18.17
N GLN A 49 7.14 -2.91 -18.32
CA GLN A 49 8.35 -2.67 -17.54
C GLN A 49 8.04 -2.41 -16.05
N CYS A 50 7.05 -1.56 -15.76
CA CYS A 50 6.65 -1.27 -14.38
C CYS A 50 5.97 -2.48 -13.72
N ASN A 51 5.16 -3.24 -14.47
CA ASN A 51 4.41 -4.38 -13.93
C ASN A 51 5.33 -5.61 -13.70
N ASN A 52 6.15 -5.98 -14.69
CA ASN A 52 6.93 -7.22 -14.62
C ASN A 52 8.26 -7.08 -13.84
N GLY A 53 8.72 -5.85 -13.59
CA GLY A 53 10.00 -5.58 -12.93
C GLY A 53 9.99 -5.75 -11.41
N ALA A 54 8.84 -6.05 -10.80
CA ALA A 54 8.63 -5.95 -9.35
C ALA A 54 8.42 -7.29 -8.63
N ASN A 55 8.53 -8.44 -9.31
CA ASN A 55 8.13 -9.73 -8.74
C ASN A 55 8.91 -10.14 -7.49
N ASP A 56 10.23 -9.95 -7.48
CA ASP A 56 11.07 -10.25 -6.32
C ASP A 56 10.78 -9.28 -5.16
N ASP A 57 10.56 -8.00 -5.49
CA ASP A 57 10.20 -6.98 -4.51
C ASP A 57 8.82 -7.30 -3.88
N ASP A 58 7.87 -7.81 -4.67
CA ASP A 58 6.52 -8.19 -4.24
C ASP A 58 6.48 -9.42 -3.34
N GLU A 59 7.28 -10.44 -3.64
CA GLU A 59 7.36 -11.63 -2.77
C GLU A 59 8.00 -11.28 -1.42
N GLU A 60 8.99 -10.38 -1.39
CA GLU A 60 9.54 -9.86 -0.14
C GLU A 60 8.56 -8.94 0.61
N PHE A 61 7.84 -8.07 -0.09
CA PHE A 61 6.81 -7.24 0.52
C PHE A 61 5.71 -8.08 1.16
N LYS A 62 5.21 -9.08 0.42
CA LYS A 62 4.24 -10.07 0.92
C LYS A 62 4.75 -10.79 2.15
N ALA A 63 6.01 -11.21 2.14
CA ALA A 63 6.67 -11.80 3.30
C ALA A 63 6.56 -10.90 4.54
N ILE A 64 6.90 -9.62 4.38
CA ILE A 64 6.83 -8.62 5.46
C ILE A 64 5.40 -8.43 5.96
N ILE A 65 4.44 -8.14 5.06
CA ILE A 65 3.04 -7.87 5.43
C ILE A 65 2.39 -9.06 6.11
N LEU A 66 2.51 -10.26 5.54
CA LEU A 66 1.88 -11.47 6.11
C LEU A 66 2.49 -11.83 7.47
N SER A 67 3.77 -11.53 7.70
CA SER A 67 4.40 -11.74 9.01
C SER A 67 3.87 -10.79 10.08
N ALA A 68 3.61 -9.53 9.73
CA ALA A 68 3.00 -8.55 10.63
C ALA A 68 1.56 -8.95 10.98
N VAL A 69 0.76 -9.31 9.96
CA VAL A 69 -0.65 -9.72 10.11
C VAL A 69 -0.78 -11.04 10.87
N GLY A 70 0.01 -12.06 10.51
CA GLY A 70 -0.05 -13.38 11.14
C GLY A 70 0.21 -13.36 12.64
N TYR A 71 1.02 -12.42 13.13
CA TYR A 71 1.23 -12.23 14.57
C TYR A 71 0.01 -11.71 15.30
N GLU A 72 -0.62 -10.68 14.76
CA GLU A 72 -1.77 -10.07 15.42
C GLU A 72 -2.92 -11.08 15.50
N HIS A 73 -3.16 -11.86 14.45
CA HIS A 73 -4.12 -12.94 14.48
C HIS A 73 -3.71 -14.07 15.43
N TYR A 74 -2.43 -14.45 15.49
CA TYR A 74 -1.93 -15.39 16.50
C TYR A 74 -2.15 -14.88 17.93
N ALA A 75 -2.07 -13.56 18.14
CA ALA A 75 -2.25 -12.92 19.44
C ALA A 75 -3.72 -12.65 19.80
N SER A 76 -4.66 -12.70 18.84
CA SER A 76 -6.05 -12.26 19.02
C SER A 76 -7.12 -13.34 18.83
N ASP A 77 -7.10 -14.18 17.77
CA ASP A 77 -8.01 -15.34 17.60
C ASP A 77 -7.72 -16.16 16.30
N HIS A 78 -8.07 -17.46 16.29
CA HIS A 78 -7.72 -18.53 15.32
C HIS A 78 -8.33 -18.43 13.90
N SER A 79 -8.96 -17.31 13.50
CA SER A 79 -9.75 -17.25 12.26
C SER A 79 -8.92 -17.16 10.96
N LEU A 80 -7.63 -16.80 11.04
CA LEU A 80 -6.68 -16.78 9.92
C LEU A 80 -5.45 -17.69 10.14
N ASP A 81 -5.73 -18.83 10.74
CA ASP A 81 -4.76 -19.87 11.15
C ASP A 81 -3.82 -20.34 10.01
N SER A 82 -4.23 -20.21 8.75
CA SER A 82 -3.43 -20.58 7.57
C SER A 82 -2.30 -19.58 7.27
N LEU A 83 -2.53 -18.29 7.51
CA LEU A 83 -1.54 -17.22 7.33
C LEU A 83 -0.45 -17.35 8.41
N ALA A 84 -0.87 -17.48 9.67
CA ALA A 84 0.03 -17.68 10.81
C ALA A 84 0.89 -18.95 10.67
N ARG A 85 0.31 -20.06 10.17
CA ARG A 85 1.04 -21.30 9.86
C ARG A 85 2.05 -21.15 8.72
N THR A 86 1.80 -20.28 7.76
CA THR A 86 2.73 -20.01 6.66
C THR A 86 3.93 -19.19 7.14
N VAL A 87 3.68 -18.22 8.02
CA VAL A 87 4.71 -17.38 8.66
C VAL A 87 5.62 -18.23 9.55
N SER A 88 5.06 -19.05 10.44
CA SER A 88 5.85 -19.85 11.41
C SER A 88 6.72 -20.93 10.76
N LYS A 89 6.36 -21.42 9.57
CA LYS A 89 7.15 -22.44 8.83
C LYS A 89 8.21 -21.85 7.92
N ASN A 90 8.21 -20.54 7.70
CA ASN A 90 9.17 -19.89 6.82
C ASN A 90 10.20 -19.11 7.65
N ARG A 91 11.40 -19.66 7.76
CA ARG A 91 12.49 -19.09 8.57
C ARG A 91 12.84 -17.65 8.18
N ARG A 92 12.70 -17.28 6.90
CA ARG A 92 12.91 -15.89 6.46
C ARG A 92 11.83 -14.95 7.02
N LEU A 93 10.57 -15.37 7.00
CA LEU A 93 9.44 -14.61 7.59
C LEU A 93 9.61 -14.45 9.09
N TRP A 94 10.01 -15.54 9.76
CA TRP A 94 10.30 -15.55 11.19
C TRP A 94 11.41 -14.57 11.58
N ASN A 95 12.47 -14.46 10.78
CA ASN A 95 13.56 -13.51 11.04
C ASN A 95 13.09 -12.04 10.96
N TYR A 96 12.26 -11.67 9.96
CA TYR A 96 11.67 -10.32 9.92
C TYR A 96 10.77 -10.07 11.12
N PHE A 97 10.03 -11.09 11.54
CA PHE A 97 9.17 -11.03 12.71
C PHE A 97 9.96 -10.81 14.01
N GLU A 98 11.10 -11.50 14.22
CA GLU A 98 11.94 -11.32 15.41
C GLU A 98 12.58 -9.93 15.49
N GLN A 99 12.92 -9.33 14.36
CA GLN A 99 13.57 -8.00 14.31
C GLN A 99 12.59 -6.83 14.46
N SER A 100 11.29 -7.10 14.49
CA SER A 100 10.25 -6.07 14.56
C SER A 100 10.05 -5.51 15.98
N LYS A 101 9.62 -4.25 16.07
CA LYS A 101 9.28 -3.57 17.34
C LYS A 101 7.78 -3.35 17.46
N MET A 102 7.23 -3.53 18.66
CA MET A 102 5.82 -3.21 18.93
C MET A 102 5.62 -1.71 19.09
N VAL A 103 4.63 -1.15 18.41
CA VAL A 103 4.19 0.24 18.56
C VAL A 103 2.66 0.30 18.55
N HIS A 104 2.10 1.39 19.05
CA HIS A 104 0.66 1.64 19.07
C HIS A 104 0.32 2.68 18.00
N ILE A 105 -0.57 2.33 17.06
CA ILE A 105 -0.94 3.20 15.94
C ILE A 105 -2.46 3.18 15.76
N PRO A 106 -3.09 4.33 15.45
CA PRO A 106 -4.50 4.37 15.06
C PRO A 106 -4.78 3.54 13.79
N THR A 107 -5.85 2.76 13.82
CA THR A 107 -6.38 1.97 12.69
C THR A 107 -7.66 2.59 12.12
N PHE A 108 -8.13 2.09 10.97
CA PHE A 108 -9.33 2.54 10.22
C PHE A 108 -10.56 2.72 11.08
N ASP A 109 -10.79 1.80 11.99
CA ASP A 109 -11.92 1.83 12.92
C ASP A 109 -11.77 2.86 14.06
N GLY A 110 -10.70 3.65 14.07
CA GLY A 110 -10.39 4.62 15.11
C GLY A 110 -9.85 3.98 16.39
N MET A 111 -9.65 2.66 16.41
CA MET A 111 -8.99 1.97 17.51
C MET A 111 -7.47 2.15 17.45
N THR A 112 -6.78 1.75 18.51
CA THR A 112 -5.32 1.69 18.53
C THR A 112 -4.90 0.24 18.44
N ALA A 113 -4.26 -0.15 17.34
CA ALA A 113 -3.69 -1.49 17.20
C ALA A 113 -2.24 -1.52 17.68
N LYS A 114 -1.85 -2.68 18.23
CA LYS A 114 -0.46 -3.02 18.52
C LYS A 114 0.17 -3.54 17.24
N GLN A 115 0.80 -2.66 16.48
CA GLN A 115 1.49 -3.05 15.26
C GLN A 115 2.94 -3.45 15.54
N LYS A 116 3.41 -4.51 14.89
CA LYS A 116 4.85 -4.75 14.72
C LYS A 116 5.37 -3.90 13.57
N VAL A 117 6.23 -2.92 13.88
CA VAL A 117 7.04 -2.23 12.88
C VAL A 117 8.16 -3.17 12.47
N ILE A 118 8.07 -3.68 11.25
CA ILE A 118 9.17 -4.40 10.60
C ILE A 118 10.07 -3.34 9.96
N PHE A 119 11.38 -3.40 10.19
CA PHE A 119 12.32 -2.53 9.50
C PHE A 119 12.30 -2.90 8.01
N PRO A 120 11.80 -2.00 7.13
CA PRO A 120 11.55 -2.32 5.75
C PRO A 120 12.86 -2.53 4.99
N SER A 121 12.87 -3.49 4.09
CA SER A 121 13.91 -3.59 3.08
C SER A 121 13.68 -2.57 1.96
N ALA A 122 14.69 -2.40 1.10
CA ALA A 122 14.54 -1.61 -0.12
C ALA A 122 13.35 -2.08 -0.98
N SER A 123 13.09 -3.40 -1.00
CA SER A 123 11.95 -4.03 -1.66
C SER A 123 10.61 -3.49 -1.14
N TYR A 124 10.46 -3.38 0.19
CA TYR A 124 9.25 -2.83 0.80
C TYR A 124 8.99 -1.39 0.35
N ALA A 125 10.03 -0.55 0.39
CA ALA A 125 9.91 0.85 -0.02
C ALA A 125 9.47 0.96 -1.49
N LYS A 126 10.08 0.20 -2.40
CA LYS A 126 9.70 0.19 -3.82
C LYS A 126 8.23 -0.20 -4.03
N VAL A 127 7.73 -1.19 -3.31
CA VAL A 127 6.33 -1.62 -3.43
C VAL A 127 5.39 -0.53 -2.92
N ILE A 128 5.67 0.09 -1.77
CA ILE A 128 4.87 1.23 -1.28
C ILE A 128 4.92 2.41 -2.26
N LEU A 129 6.09 2.76 -2.81
CA LEU A 129 6.20 3.81 -3.83
C LEU A 129 5.27 3.52 -5.02
N ARG A 130 5.23 2.27 -5.48
CA ARG A 130 4.38 1.84 -6.59
C ARG A 130 2.90 1.93 -6.25
N ILE A 131 2.50 1.50 -5.05
CA ILE A 131 1.14 1.62 -4.52
C ILE A 131 0.71 3.09 -4.50
N VAL A 132 1.51 3.96 -3.87
CA VAL A 132 1.20 5.41 -3.74
C VAL A 132 1.05 6.06 -5.11
N ARG A 133 1.93 5.75 -6.07
CA ARG A 133 1.82 6.28 -7.44
C ARG A 133 0.52 5.90 -8.13
N GLY A 134 0.08 4.65 -7.99
CA GLY A 134 -1.19 4.22 -8.58
C GLY A 134 -2.41 4.75 -7.85
N LEU A 135 -2.36 4.86 -6.52
CA LEU A 135 -3.40 5.54 -5.74
C LEU A 135 -3.54 7.01 -6.13
N TYR A 136 -2.42 7.72 -6.27
CA TYR A 136 -2.40 9.09 -6.77
C TYR A 136 -3.06 9.20 -8.14
N TRP A 137 -2.68 8.34 -9.09
CA TRP A 137 -3.30 8.32 -10.43
C TRP A 137 -4.82 8.18 -10.37
N CYS A 138 -5.34 7.30 -9.49
CA CYS A 138 -6.77 7.11 -9.32
C CYS A 138 -7.49 8.34 -8.74
N GLN A 139 -6.87 9.05 -7.80
CA GLN A 139 -7.48 10.22 -7.16
C GLN A 139 -7.34 11.49 -8.02
N ASN A 140 -6.35 11.55 -8.90
CA ASN A 140 -5.99 12.74 -9.66
C ASN A 140 -6.41 12.65 -11.13
N ASN A 141 -7.64 12.18 -11.38
CA ASN A 141 -8.24 12.13 -12.72
C ASN A 141 -7.38 11.42 -13.77
N ASN A 142 -6.77 10.30 -13.40
CA ASN A 142 -5.93 9.48 -14.28
C ASN A 142 -4.65 10.18 -14.76
N VAL A 143 -4.15 11.15 -14.00
CA VAL A 143 -2.87 11.83 -14.23
C VAL A 143 -1.79 11.17 -13.36
N ALA A 144 -0.74 10.66 -14.00
CA ALA A 144 0.38 10.07 -13.27
C ALA A 144 1.19 11.15 -12.54
N LEU A 145 1.75 10.79 -11.39
CA LEU A 145 2.45 11.74 -10.51
C LEU A 145 3.73 12.34 -11.13
N GLY A 146 4.39 11.64 -12.06
CA GLY A 146 5.75 12.00 -12.52
C GLY A 146 6.82 11.31 -11.68
N LEU A 147 7.93 10.87 -12.30
CA LEU A 147 8.98 10.09 -11.63
C LEU A 147 9.88 10.96 -10.75
N GLU A 148 9.93 12.25 -11.05
CA GLU A 148 10.72 13.29 -10.41
C GLU A 148 10.13 13.75 -9.06
N ILE A 149 8.83 13.55 -8.83
CA ILE A 149 8.21 13.96 -7.58
C ILE A 149 8.66 13.03 -6.45
N PRO A 150 9.30 13.56 -5.39
CA PRO A 150 9.77 12.74 -4.29
C PRO A 150 8.59 12.18 -3.50
N ILE A 151 8.75 10.96 -3.00
CA ILE A 151 7.80 10.31 -2.09
C ILE A 151 8.62 9.80 -0.90
N GLU A 152 8.31 10.32 0.28
CA GLU A 152 8.91 9.87 1.53
C GLU A 152 7.98 8.87 2.20
N ILE A 153 8.50 7.72 2.64
CA ILE A 153 7.72 6.62 3.21
C ILE A 153 8.00 6.51 4.70
N PHE A 154 6.92 6.43 5.49
CA PHE A 154 6.95 6.22 6.92
C PHE A 154 6.17 4.95 7.26
N ILE A 155 6.67 4.17 8.22
CA ILE A 155 6.05 2.90 8.60
C ILE A 155 5.74 2.94 10.08
N GLY A 156 4.64 2.30 10.46
CA GLY A 156 4.43 2.00 11.86
C GLY A 156 4.22 3.25 12.72
N GLY A 157 3.59 4.30 12.17
CA GLY A 157 3.35 5.54 12.89
C GLY A 157 4.59 6.41 13.11
N ASN A 158 5.74 6.08 12.50
CA ASN A 158 6.95 6.94 12.48
C ASN A 158 6.77 8.21 11.60
N LEU A 159 5.55 8.71 11.45
CA LEU A 159 5.38 10.06 10.95
C LEU A 159 6.10 11.00 11.94
N PRO A 160 6.79 12.04 11.46
CA PRO A 160 7.51 12.99 12.31
C PRO A 160 6.53 13.95 12.98
N CYS A 161 5.57 13.41 13.73
CA CYS A 161 4.57 14.16 14.47
C CYS A 161 4.19 13.47 15.78
N GLU A 162 3.74 14.28 16.74
CA GLU A 162 3.33 13.79 18.05
C GLU A 162 2.09 12.88 17.94
N PRO A 163 1.89 11.90 18.84
CA PRO A 163 0.74 10.99 18.80
C PRO A 163 -0.64 11.69 18.78
N ALA A 164 -0.79 12.82 19.48
CA ALA A 164 -2.02 13.61 19.42
C ALA A 164 -2.25 14.22 18.02
N SER A 165 -1.17 14.59 17.33
CA SER A 165 -1.22 15.06 15.95
C SER A 165 -1.55 13.94 14.98
N LEU A 166 -1.09 12.71 15.22
CA LEU A 166 -1.46 11.52 14.43
C LEU A 166 -2.97 11.31 14.42
N LEU A 167 -3.64 11.37 15.58
CA LEU A 167 -5.10 11.22 15.65
C LEU A 167 -5.84 12.38 14.96
N ALA A 168 -5.35 13.61 15.11
CA ALA A 168 -5.94 14.76 14.43
C ALA A 168 -5.79 14.68 12.89
N ILE A 169 -4.65 14.19 12.40
CA ILE A 169 -4.41 13.89 10.99
C ILE A 169 -5.35 12.77 10.54
N TRP A 170 -5.48 11.72 11.36
CA TRP A 170 -6.30 10.55 11.09
C TRP A 170 -7.74 10.90 10.75
N LEU A 171 -8.36 11.73 11.59
CA LEU A 171 -9.75 12.15 11.45
C LEU A 171 -10.02 13.01 10.22
N ARG A 172 -8.96 13.48 9.53
CA ARG A 172 -9.08 14.31 8.33
C ARG A 172 -9.02 13.50 7.03
N PHE A 173 -8.60 12.24 7.09
CA PHE A 173 -8.51 11.41 5.89
C PHE A 173 -9.90 11.12 5.31
N THR A 174 -10.03 11.30 4.00
CA THR A 174 -11.11 10.68 3.24
C THR A 174 -10.68 9.26 2.90
N TRP A 175 -11.26 8.29 3.58
CA TRP A 175 -10.89 6.89 3.41
C TRP A 175 -11.67 6.19 2.31
N SER A 176 -11.00 5.28 1.63
CA SER A 176 -11.56 4.33 0.68
C SER A 176 -11.17 2.91 1.08
N SER A 177 -12.06 1.96 0.81
CA SER A 177 -11.89 0.55 1.16
C SER A 177 -12.07 -0.29 -0.11
N VAL A 178 -11.05 -1.08 -0.44
CA VAL A 178 -11.02 -1.93 -1.64
C VAL A 178 -10.60 -3.35 -1.27
N ASN A 179 -10.64 -4.27 -2.25
CA ASN A 179 -10.19 -5.65 -2.08
C ASN A 179 -10.87 -6.33 -0.87
N TYR A 180 -12.21 -6.24 -0.77
CA TYR A 180 -12.97 -6.81 0.34
C TYR A 180 -12.61 -6.25 1.72
N GLY A 181 -12.16 -4.99 1.77
CA GLY A 181 -11.78 -4.31 3.01
C GLY A 181 -10.41 -4.72 3.55
N THR A 182 -9.69 -5.58 2.83
CA THR A 182 -8.31 -5.95 3.18
C THR A 182 -7.29 -4.88 2.83
N PHE A 183 -7.67 -3.91 2.00
CA PHE A 183 -6.85 -2.73 1.76
C PHE A 183 -7.69 -1.49 1.87
N LYS A 184 -7.28 -0.59 2.76
CA LYS A 184 -7.88 0.72 2.92
C LYS A 184 -6.82 1.77 2.74
N PHE A 185 -7.19 2.89 2.16
CA PHE A 185 -6.28 4.01 2.03
C PHE A 185 -7.04 5.32 2.21
N GLY A 186 -6.34 6.34 2.67
CA GLY A 186 -6.84 7.68 2.78
C GLY A 186 -5.78 8.67 2.36
N TYR A 187 -6.20 9.84 1.88
CA TYR A 187 -5.26 10.93 1.62
C TYR A 187 -5.80 12.27 2.10
N ILE A 188 -4.87 13.17 2.41
CA ILE A 188 -5.15 14.58 2.66
C ILE A 188 -4.18 15.43 1.85
N ASN A 189 -4.68 16.56 1.36
CA ASN A 189 -3.81 17.59 0.80
C ASN A 189 -3.17 18.38 1.94
N LEU A 190 -1.87 18.60 1.83
CA LEU A 190 -1.09 19.46 2.72
C LEU A 190 -0.93 20.85 2.08
N ALA A 191 -0.18 21.74 2.74
CA ALA A 191 0.23 23.00 2.14
C ALA A 191 1.08 22.75 0.87
N ASP A 192 1.20 23.77 0.01
CA ASP A 192 2.17 23.81 -1.08
C ASP A 192 2.08 22.64 -2.09
N GLY A 193 0.86 22.10 -2.28
CA GLY A 193 0.64 21.03 -3.26
C GLY A 193 1.26 19.69 -2.85
N GLN A 194 1.61 19.49 -1.58
CA GLN A 194 1.98 18.17 -1.06
C GLN A 194 0.73 17.36 -0.68
N SER A 195 0.88 16.05 -0.52
CA SER A 195 -0.19 15.20 0.04
C SER A 195 0.34 14.11 0.97
N LEU A 196 -0.40 13.81 2.02
CA LEU A 196 -0.14 12.69 2.91
C LEU A 196 -1.10 11.55 2.57
N TRP A 197 -0.56 10.35 2.48
CA TRP A 197 -1.26 9.11 2.18
C TRP A 197 -1.11 8.15 3.35
N ALA A 198 -2.20 7.52 3.76
CA ALA A 198 -2.23 6.43 4.72
C ALA A 198 -2.77 5.17 4.05
N MET A 199 -2.18 4.03 4.37
CA MET A 199 -2.48 2.73 3.78
C MET A 199 -2.54 1.68 4.88
N GLU A 200 -3.69 1.02 5.01
CA GLU A 200 -3.92 -0.09 5.94
C GLU A 200 -4.03 -1.40 5.16
N PHE A 201 -3.21 -2.37 5.52
CA PHE A 201 -3.24 -3.73 5.00
C PHE A 201 -3.83 -4.67 6.06
N PHE A 202 -4.85 -5.43 5.66
CA PHE A 202 -5.51 -6.47 6.44
C PHE A 202 -5.99 -6.06 7.84
N GLY A 203 -6.34 -4.78 8.02
CA GLY A 203 -6.90 -4.29 9.29
C GLY A 203 -5.89 -3.77 10.30
N SER A 204 -4.59 -3.93 10.08
CA SER A 204 -3.61 -3.67 11.14
C SER A 204 -2.22 -3.24 10.75
N THR A 205 -1.80 -3.50 9.51
CA THR A 205 -0.48 -3.07 9.06
C THR A 205 -0.59 -1.71 8.38
N MET A 206 -0.07 -0.67 9.03
CA MET A 206 -0.07 0.70 8.51
C MET A 206 1.24 1.06 7.79
N ALA A 207 1.08 1.76 6.66
CA ALA A 207 2.13 2.50 5.96
C ALA A 207 1.63 3.92 5.65
N TYR A 208 2.54 4.89 5.68
CA TYR A 208 2.26 6.27 5.32
C TYR A 208 3.25 6.76 4.27
N ALA A 209 2.84 7.73 3.46
CA ALA A 209 3.73 8.38 2.52
C ALA A 209 3.40 9.87 2.36
N ILE A 210 4.43 10.71 2.33
CA ILE A 210 4.32 12.11 1.94
C ILE A 210 4.77 12.23 0.49
N VAL A 211 3.88 12.69 -0.37
CA VAL A 211 4.16 13.05 -1.76
C VAL A 211 4.55 14.53 -1.79
N GLY A 212 5.69 14.82 -2.43
CA GLY A 212 6.23 16.17 -2.61
C GLY A 212 5.32 17.10 -3.40
N GLU A 213 5.72 18.37 -3.48
CA GLU A 213 4.97 19.41 -4.20
C GLU A 213 4.71 18.99 -5.66
N HIS A 214 3.44 19.07 -6.05
CA HIS A 214 2.99 18.80 -7.40
C HIS A 214 1.84 19.75 -7.77
N ALA A 215 1.59 19.90 -9.08
CA ALA A 215 0.47 20.69 -9.55
C ALA A 215 -0.84 20.09 -9.02
N LYS A 216 -1.63 20.88 -8.27
CA LYS A 216 -2.89 20.43 -7.66
C LYS A 216 -3.79 19.78 -8.72
N GLY A 217 -4.05 18.48 -8.57
CA GLY A 217 -5.15 17.82 -9.27
C GLY A 217 -6.47 18.39 -8.73
N THR A 218 -7.39 18.73 -9.62
CA THR A 218 -8.74 19.15 -9.25
C THR A 218 -9.38 18.06 -8.39
N SER A 219 -9.78 18.41 -7.16
CA SER A 219 -10.37 17.53 -6.16
C SER A 219 -11.44 16.61 -6.76
N GLY A 220 -11.12 15.32 -6.91
CA GLY A 220 -12.02 14.28 -7.39
C GLY A 220 -12.77 13.59 -6.25
N ARG A 221 -14.03 13.24 -6.49
CA ARG A 221 -14.96 12.59 -5.54
C ARG A 221 -14.46 11.19 -5.14
N PRO A 222 -14.79 10.71 -3.92
CA PRO A 222 -14.60 9.29 -3.59
C PRO A 222 -15.45 8.42 -4.52
N PHE A 223 -14.87 7.28 -4.95
CA PHE A 223 -15.57 6.21 -5.67
C PHE A 223 -16.58 5.52 -4.76
#